data_AF-A0AAV6YN05-F1
#
_entry.id   AF-A0AAV6YN05-F1
#
_cell.length_a   1.000
_cell.length_b   1.000
_cell.length_c   1.000
_cell.angle_alpha   90.00
_cell.angle_beta   90.00
_cell.angle_gamma   90.00
#
_symmetry.space_group_name_H-M   'P 1'
#
loop_
_entity.id
_entity.type
_entity.pdbx_description
1 polymer ?
#
loop_
_entity_poly.entity_id
_entity_poly.type
_entity_poly.pdbx_seq_one_letter_code
_entity_poly.pdbx_strand_id
1 'polypeptide(L)' 'PRLEEYQEESPLQSNSLAVALGEMLEYNQGRGAGVERRAAQVPRCDVGERCAMKHGPRIGKLCDCLRGASCNTFMLRCY' A
#
# COMPACT_ATOMS: atom_id res chain seq x y z
N PRO A 1 40.38 -23.30 14.17
CA PRO A 1 39.18 -23.92 14.76
C PRO A 1 38.17 -22.83 15.22
N ARG A 2 37.21 -22.50 14.34
CA ARG A 2 36.13 -21.54 14.60
C ARG A 2 34.82 -22.30 14.45
N LEU A 3 34.36 -22.89 15.56
CA LEU A 3 33.12 -23.66 15.61
C LEU A 3 31.98 -22.71 15.99
N GLU A 4 31.10 -22.50 15.00
CA GLU A 4 29.64 -22.58 15.15
C GLU A 4 29.01 -21.93 16.38
N GLU A 5 28.75 -20.63 16.29
CA GLU A 5 27.55 -20.05 16.91
C GLU A 5 26.41 -20.16 15.88
N TYR A 6 25.87 -21.37 15.71
CA TYR A 6 24.49 -21.50 15.25
C TYR A 6 23.65 -21.00 16.41
N GLN A 7 23.10 -19.79 16.29
CA GLN A 7 22.11 -19.27 17.24
C GLN A 7 20.99 -20.31 17.29
N GLU A 8 20.93 -21.02 18.41
CA GLU A 8 19.85 -21.95 18.73
C GLU A 8 18.61 -21.10 18.97
N GLU A 9 17.93 -20.78 17.87
CA GLU A 9 16.63 -20.10 17.88
C GLU A 9 15.67 -21.06 18.59
N SER A 10 15.46 -20.83 19.88
CA SER A 10 14.63 -21.70 20.70
C SER A 10 13.26 -21.86 20.02
N PRO A 11 12.75 -23.08 19.81
CA PRO A 11 11.44 -23.28 19.21
C PRO A 11 10.34 -22.56 20.00
N LEU A 12 10.58 -22.22 21.27
CA LEU A 12 9.69 -21.41 22.09
C LEU A 12 9.59 -19.95 21.61
N GLN A 13 10.70 -19.36 21.13
CA GLN A 13 10.78 -17.97 20.68
C GLN A 13 10.18 -17.78 19.29
N SER A 14 10.45 -18.69 18.36
CA SER A 14 9.82 -18.68 17.03
C SER A 14 8.30 -18.91 17.13
N ASN A 15 7.87 -19.81 18.01
CA ASN A 15 6.45 -20.02 18.31
C ASN A 15 5.82 -18.76 18.92
N SER A 16 6.50 -18.11 19.87
CA SER A 16 5.99 -16.87 20.50
C SER A 16 5.82 -15.74 19.50
N LEU A 17 6.76 -15.58 18.56
CA LEU A 17 6.68 -14.56 17.51
C LEU A 17 5.57 -14.88 16.50
N ALA A 18 5.45 -16.15 16.09
CA ALA A 18 4.39 -16.58 15.18
C ALA A 18 3.00 -16.40 15.79
N VAL A 19 2.84 -16.70 17.09
CA VAL A 19 1.60 -16.49 17.85
C VAL A 19 1.28 -15.01 17.96
N ALA A 20 2.25 -14.18 18.36
CA ALA A 20 2.04 -12.73 18.45
C ALA A 20 1.64 -12.11 17.10
N LEU A 21 2.24 -12.59 16.00
CA LEU A 21 1.88 -12.13 14.66
C LEU A 21 0.47 -12.58 14.27
N GLY A 22 0.08 -13.82 14.61
CA GLY A 22 -1.27 -14.36 14.40
C GLY A 22 -2.35 -13.55 15.11
N GLU A 23 -2.15 -13.27 16.40
CA GLU A 23 -3.07 -12.46 17.22
C GLU A 23 -3.21 -11.02 16.68
N MET A 24 -2.10 -10.43 16.24
CA MET A 24 -2.12 -9.11 15.59
C MET A 24 -2.90 -9.14 14.26
N LEU A 25 -2.76 -10.21 13.48
CA LEU A 25 -3.51 -10.38 12.24
C LEU A 25 -5.01 -10.57 12.53
N GLU A 26 -5.41 -11.44 13.46
CA GLU A 26 -6.81 -11.61 13.89
C GLU A 26 -7.43 -10.32 14.43
N TYR A 27 -6.71 -9.56 15.26
CA TYR A 27 -7.18 -8.27 15.74
C TYR A 27 -7.40 -7.25 14.60
N ASN A 28 -6.61 -7.35 13.53
CA ASN A 28 -6.71 -6.48 12.36
C ASN A 28 -7.53 -7.06 11.20
N GLN A 29 -8.00 -8.32 11.27
CA GLN A 29 -8.77 -8.98 10.21
C GLN A 29 -10.09 -8.24 9.91
N GLY A 30 -10.69 -7.58 10.91
CA GLY A 30 -11.86 -6.70 10.73
C GLY A 30 -11.53 -5.20 10.67
N ARG A 31 -10.30 -4.81 11.03
CA ARG A 31 -9.80 -3.42 10.99
C ARG A 31 -8.89 -3.20 9.80
N GLY A 32 -9.11 -3.98 8.73
CA GLY A 32 -8.19 -4.23 7.64
C GLY A 32 -7.31 -3.02 7.43
N ALA A 33 -5.99 -3.18 7.66
CA ALA A 33 -5.03 -2.22 7.15
C ALA A 33 -5.49 -1.96 5.72
N GLY A 34 -5.97 -0.73 5.46
CA GLY A 34 -6.78 -0.35 4.29
C GLY A 34 -5.97 -0.35 3.00
N VAL A 35 -5.34 -1.49 2.76
CA VAL A 35 -4.51 -1.93 1.65
C VAL A 35 -5.23 -3.11 1.00
N GLU A 36 -6.57 -3.13 1.10
CA GLU A 36 -7.33 -3.59 -0.05
C GLU A 36 -6.89 -2.68 -1.18
N ARG A 37 -6.07 -3.22 -2.07
CA ARG A 37 -5.76 -2.58 -3.33
C ARG A 37 -7.12 -2.35 -3.99
N ARG A 38 -7.67 -1.13 -3.88
CA ARG A 38 -8.73 -0.56 -4.74
C ARG A 38 -8.26 -0.49 -6.20
N ALA A 39 -7.64 -1.56 -6.69
CA ALA A 39 -7.31 -1.79 -8.07
C ALA A 39 -8.61 -2.28 -8.74
N ALA A 40 -9.63 -1.44 -8.93
CA ALA A 40 -9.60 -0.52 -10.05
C ALA A 40 -10.68 0.58 -9.98
N GLN A 41 -11.17 0.96 -8.79
CA GLN A 41 -12.19 2.01 -8.68
C GLN A 41 -11.60 3.26 -8.03
N VAL A 42 -10.99 4.08 -8.89
CA VAL A 42 -10.63 5.46 -8.58
C VAL A 42 -11.89 6.34 -8.70
N PRO A 43 -12.11 7.33 -7.81
CA PRO A 43 -13.21 8.28 -7.94
C PRO A 43 -13.13 9.06 -9.25
N ARG A 44 -14.19 9.78 -9.63
CA ARG A 44 -14.12 10.72 -10.78
C ARG A 44 -13.70 12.12 -10.32
N CYS A 45 -12.98 12.82 -11.20
CA CYS A 45 -12.62 14.22 -11.03
C CYS A 45 -13.33 15.12 -12.02
N ASP A 46 -13.69 16.31 -11.56
CA ASP A 46 -14.18 17.40 -12.40
C ASP A 46 -13.03 18.08 -13.17
N VAL A 47 -13.40 18.91 -14.15
CA VAL A 47 -12.42 19.68 -14.93
C VAL A 47 -11.67 20.65 -14.00
N GLY A 48 -10.34 20.64 -14.10
CA GLY A 48 -9.46 21.47 -13.29
C GLY A 48 -9.02 20.85 -11.95
N GLU A 49 -9.60 19.71 -11.54
CA GLU A 49 -9.21 19.00 -10.32
C GLU A 49 -7.91 18.22 -10.48
N ARG A 50 -7.27 17.88 -9.34
CA ARG A 50 -6.01 17.12 -9.31
C ARG A 50 -6.27 15.64 -9.57
N CYS A 51 -5.76 15.13 -10.69
CA CYS A 51 -5.95 13.74 -11.12
C CYS A 51 -4.78 12.81 -10.86
N ALA A 52 -3.61 13.37 -10.54
CA ALA A 52 -2.43 12.60 -10.21
C ALA A 52 -1.59 13.28 -9.13
N MET A 53 -0.65 12.53 -8.56
CA MET A 53 0.38 13.04 -7.67
C MET A 53 1.75 12.49 -8.09
N LYS A 54 2.80 13.31 -7.95
CA LYS A 54 4.17 12.90 -8.24
C LYS A 54 4.91 12.65 -6.92
N HIS A 55 5.55 11.51 -6.84
CA HIS A 55 6.44 11.16 -5.73
C HIS A 55 7.75 10.63 -6.32
N GLY A 56 8.76 11.51 -6.38
CA GLY A 56 10.02 11.23 -7.08
C GLY A 56 9.80 10.95 -8.57
N PRO A 57 10.35 9.86 -9.12
CA PRO A 57 10.17 9.48 -10.54
C PRO A 57 8.80 8.83 -10.83
N ARG A 58 7.98 8.57 -9.81
CA ARG A 58 6.69 7.87 -9.95
C ARG A 58 5.52 8.85 -9.96
N ILE A 59 4.51 8.55 -10.78
CA ILE A 59 3.23 9.27 -10.83
C ILE A 59 2.11 8.30 -10.44
N GLY A 60 1.36 8.66 -9.41
CA GLY A 60 0.18 7.91 -8.94
C GLY A 60 -1.11 8.61 -9.37
N LYS A 61 -2.06 7.84 -9.91
CA LYS A 61 -3.40 8.33 -10.29
C LYS A 61 -4.30 8.42 -9.05
N LEU A 62 -5.06 9.51 -8.94
CA LEU A 62 -5.99 9.76 -7.83
C LEU A 62 -7.46 9.55 -8.23
N CYS A 63 -7.80 9.85 -9.48
CA CYS A 63 -9.17 9.79 -10.00
C CYS A 63 -9.18 9.58 -11.52
N ASP A 64 -10.34 9.25 -12.09
CA ASP A 64 -10.63 9.30 -13.51
C ASP A 64 -11.21 10.67 -13.90
N CYS A 65 -10.63 11.34 -14.89
CA CYS A 65 -11.24 12.56 -15.44
C CYS A 65 -12.57 12.24 -16.11
N LEU A 66 -13.52 13.18 -16.04
CA LEU A 66 -14.78 13.10 -16.78
C LEU A 66 -14.53 12.91 -18.29
N ARG A 67 -15.48 12.26 -18.98
CA ARG A 67 -15.38 12.04 -20.45
C ARG A 67 -15.18 13.38 -21.16
N GLY A 68 -14.12 13.47 -21.96
CA GLY A 68 -13.74 14.68 -22.70
C GLY A 68 -12.56 15.44 -22.08
N ALA A 69 -12.20 15.15 -20.82
CA ALA A 69 -10.99 15.62 -20.19
C ALA A 69 -9.98 14.48 -20.03
N SER A 70 -8.70 14.82 -20.01
CA SER A 70 -7.57 13.92 -19.81
C SER A 70 -6.71 14.40 -18.65
N CYS A 71 -6.04 13.47 -17.97
CA CYS A 71 -5.13 13.83 -16.90
C CYS A 71 -3.78 14.25 -17.49
N ASN A 72 -3.38 15.51 -17.33
CA ASN A 72 -2.06 15.96 -17.74
C ASN A 72 -1.00 15.55 -16.72
N THR A 73 0.08 14.95 -17.21
CA THR A 73 1.17 14.40 -16.37
C THR A 73 2.16 15.46 -15.84
N PHE A 74 2.20 16.65 -16.42
CA PHE A 74 2.96 17.82 -15.97
C PHE A 74 2.21 18.64 -14.89
N MET A 75 0.95 19.00 -15.15
CA MET A 75 0.09 19.79 -14.26
C MET A 75 -0.62 18.94 -13.21
N LEU A 76 -0.72 17.63 -13.46
CA LEU A 76 -1.41 16.64 -12.61
C LEU A 76 -2.89 16.97 -12.40
N ARG A 77 -3.54 17.59 -13.41
CA ARG A 77 -4.93 18.03 -13.40
C ARG A 77 -5.72 17.56 -14.63
N CYS A 78 -7.03 17.45 -14.49
CA CYS A 78 -7.95 17.14 -15.59
C CYS A 78 -8.21 18.36 -16.47
N TYR A 79 -7.99 18.26 -17.78
CA TYR A 79 -8.45 19.24 -18.78
C TYR A 79 -8.70 18.57 -20.13
#